data_AF-A0A0M2PRV9-F1
#
_entry.id   AF-A0A0M2PRV9-F1
#
_cell.length_a   1.000
_cell.length_b   1.000
_cell.length_c   1.000
_cell.angle_alpha   90.00
_cell.angle_beta   90.00
_cell.angle_gamma   90.00
#
_symmetry.space_group_name_H-M   'P 1'
#
loop_
_entity.id
_entity.type
_entity.pdbx_description
1 polymer ?
#
loop_
_entity_poly.entity_id
_entity_poly.type
_entity_poly.pdbx_seq_one_letter_code
_entity_poly.pdbx_strand_id
1 'polypeptide(L)'
;MALGNLRDLYQQVILEHYKKPRHRGRTSPVHRQQRGHNPSCGDTIELTLCLNEDRDRIESIRFEGEGCAISMASADLMADAVQGKTVAEALAMVETFQAMMKGDQEFPKAQRKLNVMQGVSQFPVRIKCANLTWHALRAALERTEDWEGTKPEPEGVTDQADAFISTESES
;
A
#
# COMPACT_ATOMS: atom_id res chain seq x y z
N MET A 1 11.22 -7.75 -29.15
CA MET A 1 11.47 -6.30 -28.96
C MET A 1 10.31 -5.56 -28.30
N ALA A 2 9.04 -5.90 -28.51
CA ALA A 2 7.90 -5.21 -27.87
C ALA A 2 7.81 -5.36 -26.33
N LEU A 3 8.21 -6.51 -25.77
CA LEU A 3 8.18 -6.77 -24.32
C LEU A 3 9.22 -5.95 -23.52
N GLY A 4 10.34 -5.60 -24.13
CA GLY A 4 11.37 -4.75 -23.50
C GLY A 4 10.86 -3.33 -23.27
N ASN A 5 10.29 -2.73 -24.32
CA ASN A 5 9.74 -1.37 -24.25
C ASN A 5 8.62 -1.23 -23.21
N LEU A 6 7.81 -2.27 -23.00
CA LEU A 6 6.74 -2.24 -21.99
C LEU A 6 7.31 -2.33 -20.56
N ARG A 7 8.33 -3.16 -20.35
CA ARG A 7 9.03 -3.27 -19.07
C ARG A 7 9.73 -1.95 -18.70
N ASP A 8 10.39 -1.33 -19.67
CA ASP A 8 11.06 -0.05 -19.49
C ASP A 8 10.06 1.06 -19.15
N LEU A 9 8.88 1.06 -19.79
CA LEU A 9 7.80 1.98 -19.46
C LEU A 9 7.30 1.78 -18.02
N TYR A 10 7.12 0.53 -17.57
CA TYR A 10 6.70 0.26 -16.19
C TYR A 10 7.75 0.67 -15.16
N GLN A 11 9.02 0.46 -15.45
CA GLN A 11 10.10 0.95 -14.61
C GLN A 11 10.12 2.48 -14.54
N GLN A 12 9.87 3.17 -15.66
CA GLN A 12 9.78 4.63 -15.68
C GLN A 12 8.63 5.15 -14.81
N VAL A 13 7.46 4.52 -14.86
CA VAL A 13 6.32 4.88 -14.00
C VAL A 13 6.67 4.72 -12.52
N ILE A 14 7.27 3.59 -12.12
CA ILE A 14 7.73 3.38 -10.73
C ILE A 14 8.72 4.48 -10.32
N LEU A 15 9.70 4.80 -11.18
CA LEU A 15 10.69 5.84 -10.91
C LEU A 15 10.08 7.24 -10.83
N GLU A 16 9.06 7.55 -11.62
CA GLU A 16 8.34 8.83 -11.57
C GLU A 16 7.65 8.99 -10.21
N HIS A 17 6.85 7.99 -9.81
CA HIS A 17 6.14 8.00 -8.53
C HIS A 17 7.10 7.99 -7.33
N TYR A 18 8.29 7.41 -7.47
CA TYR A 18 9.34 7.52 -6.45
C TYR A 18 9.96 8.92 -6.38
N LYS A 19 10.33 9.52 -7.52
CA LYS A 19 11.05 10.81 -7.57
C LYS A 19 10.15 12.01 -7.32
N LYS A 20 8.89 11.95 -7.76
CA LYS A 20 7.91 13.04 -7.69
C LYS A 20 6.55 12.52 -7.20
N PRO A 21 6.50 11.94 -5.98
CA PRO A 21 5.25 11.47 -5.40
C PRO A 21 4.27 12.62 -5.24
N ARG A 22 3.02 12.41 -5.65
CA ARG A 22 1.95 13.43 -5.66
C ARG A 22 1.23 13.52 -4.31
N HIS A 23 1.27 12.43 -3.53
CA HIS A 23 0.52 12.27 -2.28
C HIS A 23 1.39 12.37 -1.03
N ARG A 24 2.59 12.96 -1.13
CA ARG A 24 3.42 13.26 0.05
C ARG A 24 2.74 14.23 1.01
N GLY A 25 3.05 14.09 2.29
CA GLY A 25 2.62 14.96 3.38
C GLY A 25 1.57 14.31 4.26
N ARG A 26 0.75 15.15 4.91
CA ARG A 26 -0.31 14.71 5.83
C ARG A 26 -1.65 15.28 5.40
N THR A 27 -2.73 14.54 5.65
CA THR A 27 -4.09 15.08 5.50
C THR A 27 -4.38 16.09 6.61
N SER A 28 -5.34 16.98 6.36
CA SER A 28 -5.91 17.86 7.39
C SER A 28 -7.40 18.03 7.07
N PRO A 29 -8.32 17.52 7.92
CA PRO A 29 -8.08 16.79 9.17
C PRO A 29 -7.46 15.39 8.95
N VAL A 30 -7.01 14.77 10.05
CA VAL A 30 -6.56 13.36 10.09
C VAL A 30 -7.62 12.56 10.83
N HIS A 31 -8.42 11.78 10.10
CA HIS A 31 -9.43 10.89 10.67
C HIS A 31 -8.84 9.51 11.00
N ARG A 32 -7.89 9.03 10.19
CA ARG A 32 -7.15 7.79 10.46
C ARG A 32 -5.66 8.01 10.24
N GLN A 33 -4.85 7.32 11.03
CA GLN A 33 -3.40 7.27 10.86
C GLN A 33 -2.92 5.83 11.06
N GLN A 34 -1.95 5.40 10.26
CA GLN A 34 -1.25 4.13 10.47
C GLN A 34 0.22 4.22 10.08
N ARG A 35 1.10 3.67 10.92
CA ARG A 35 2.52 3.50 10.61
C ARG A 35 2.80 2.07 10.15
N GLY A 36 3.75 1.94 9.24
CA GLY A 36 4.28 0.67 8.76
C GLY A 36 5.81 0.71 8.73
N HIS A 37 6.43 -0.42 9.03
CA HIS A 37 7.88 -0.59 8.96
C HIS A 37 8.22 -1.96 8.36
N ASN A 38 9.13 -1.98 7.39
CA ASN A 38 9.69 -3.20 6.79
C ASN A 38 11.20 -3.26 7.07
N PRO A 39 11.62 -3.92 8.15
CA PRO A 39 13.03 -3.94 8.58
C PRO A 39 13.96 -4.59 7.56
N SER A 40 13.46 -5.54 6.76
CA SER A 40 14.27 -6.24 5.75
C SER A 40 14.83 -5.30 4.67
N CYS A 41 14.16 -4.18 4.41
CA CYS A 41 14.60 -3.16 3.45
C CYS A 41 14.79 -1.77 4.09
N GLY A 42 14.52 -1.64 5.40
CA GLY A 42 14.52 -0.37 6.11
C GLY A 42 13.42 0.60 5.68
N ASP A 43 12.32 0.12 5.07
CA ASP A 43 11.24 1.00 4.64
C ASP A 43 10.38 1.42 5.84
N THR A 44 10.07 2.71 5.95
CA THR A 44 9.13 3.30 6.91
C THR A 44 8.06 4.07 6.16
N ILE A 45 6.82 3.98 6.64
CA ILE A 45 5.72 4.77 6.10
C ILE A 45 4.76 5.20 7.21
N GLU A 46 4.27 6.42 7.13
CA GLU A 46 3.16 6.94 7.92
C GLU A 46 2.06 7.37 6.95
N LEU A 47 0.91 6.72 7.05
CA LEU A 47 -0.27 6.98 6.24
C LEU A 47 -1.28 7.79 7.05
N THR A 48 -1.83 8.84 6.45
CA THR A 48 -2.90 9.67 7.03
C THR A 48 -4.07 9.73 6.07
N LEU A 49 -5.29 9.60 6.59
CA LEU A 49 -6.53 9.64 5.81
C LEU A 49 -7.49 10.68 6.37
N CYS A 50 -8.11 11.41 5.47
CA CYS A 50 -9.31 12.20 5.72
C CYS A 50 -10.49 11.45 5.10
N LEU A 51 -11.39 10.96 5.95
CA LEU A 51 -12.68 10.41 5.55
C LEU A 51 -13.77 11.50 5.52
N ASN A 52 -14.86 11.26 4.79
CA ASN A 52 -16.06 12.10 4.83
C ASN A 52 -16.78 12.02 6.19
N GLU A 53 -17.86 12.79 6.33
CA GLU A 53 -18.69 12.86 7.55
C GLU A 53 -19.18 11.48 8.01
N ASP A 54 -19.65 10.64 7.07
CA ASP A 54 -20.17 9.29 7.35
C ASP A 54 -19.07 8.24 7.61
N ARG A 55 -17.79 8.63 7.51
CA ARG A 55 -16.61 7.75 7.65
C ARG A 55 -16.59 6.57 6.68
N ASP A 56 -17.28 6.68 5.55
CA ASP A 56 -17.43 5.60 4.57
C ASP A 56 -16.66 5.84 3.25
N ARG A 57 -16.11 7.05 3.04
CA ARG A 57 -15.36 7.44 1.83
C ARG A 57 -14.06 8.16 2.17
N ILE A 58 -13.00 7.81 1.42
CA ILE A 58 -11.67 8.45 1.51
C ILE A 58 -11.69 9.73 0.69
N GLU A 59 -11.76 10.90 1.34
CA GLU A 59 -11.69 12.20 0.65
C GLU A 59 -10.25 12.54 0.25
N SER A 60 -9.31 12.31 1.16
CA SER A 60 -7.88 12.44 0.88
C SER A 60 -7.06 11.43 1.65
N ILE A 61 -5.93 11.06 1.05
CA ILE A 61 -4.96 10.14 1.62
C ILE A 61 -3.56 10.67 1.30
N ARG A 62 -2.71 10.71 2.32
CA ARG A 62 -1.36 11.26 2.22
C ARG A 62 -0.39 10.39 2.99
N PHE A 63 0.88 10.40 2.57
CA PHE A 63 1.92 9.63 3.24
C PHE A 63 3.21 10.41 3.48
N GLU A 64 3.89 10.05 4.56
CA GLU A 64 5.27 10.41 4.87
C GLU A 64 6.10 9.13 5.07
N GLY A 65 7.42 9.22 5.00
CA GLY A 65 8.29 8.06 5.21
C GLY A 65 9.48 7.97 4.26
N GLU A 66 10.33 6.99 4.49
CA GLU A 66 11.57 6.76 3.75
C GLU A 66 11.69 5.28 3.41
N GLY A 67 12.17 4.97 2.21
CA GLY A 67 12.29 3.58 1.78
C GLY A 67 12.78 3.47 0.36
N CYS A 68 12.88 2.24 -0.12
CA CYS A 68 13.28 1.95 -1.47
C CYS A 68 12.28 2.48 -2.52
N ALA A 69 12.70 2.54 -3.78
CA ALA A 69 11.85 3.05 -4.86
C ALA A 69 10.51 2.31 -5.01
N ILE A 70 10.47 1.00 -4.71
CA ILE A 70 9.25 0.19 -4.82
C ILE A 70 8.24 0.57 -3.73
N SER A 71 8.68 0.68 -2.47
CA SER A 71 7.77 0.99 -1.36
C SER A 71 7.18 2.38 -1.49
N MET A 72 8.01 3.37 -1.84
CA MET A 72 7.57 4.76 -2.03
C MET A 72 6.68 4.95 -3.26
N ALA A 73 6.99 4.28 -4.38
CA ALA A 73 6.13 4.32 -5.56
C ALA A 73 4.81 3.58 -5.32
N SER A 74 4.82 2.47 -4.58
CA SER A 74 3.60 1.75 -4.19
C SER A 74 2.68 2.64 -3.36
N ALA A 75 3.24 3.39 -2.41
CA ALA A 75 2.48 4.33 -1.59
C ALA A 75 1.78 5.41 -2.42
N ASP A 76 2.50 6.02 -3.36
CA ASP A 76 1.93 7.08 -4.18
C ASP A 76 0.88 6.57 -5.19
N LEU A 77 1.12 5.40 -5.78
CA LEU A 77 0.14 4.74 -6.67
C LEU A 77 -1.10 4.28 -5.92
N MET A 78 -0.93 3.72 -4.71
CA MET A 78 -2.04 3.33 -3.85
C MET A 78 -2.90 4.54 -3.51
N ALA A 79 -2.28 5.63 -3.05
CA ALA A 79 -2.96 6.87 -2.72
C ALA A 79 -3.77 7.44 -3.91
N ASP A 80 -3.16 7.51 -5.10
CA ASP A 80 -3.84 7.94 -6.34
C ASP A 80 -5.08 7.09 -6.66
N ALA A 81 -5.00 5.78 -6.40
CA ALA A 81 -6.03 4.84 -6.80
C ALA A 81 -7.20 4.73 -5.81
N VAL A 82 -6.94 4.89 -4.51
CA VAL A 82 -7.97 4.76 -3.46
C VAL A 82 -8.61 6.09 -3.06
N GLN A 83 -8.01 7.23 -3.40
CA GLN A 83 -8.64 8.53 -3.13
C GLN A 83 -9.98 8.65 -3.86
N GLY A 84 -11.00 9.10 -3.14
CA GLY A 84 -12.38 9.19 -3.60
C GLY A 84 -13.18 7.88 -3.54
N LYS A 85 -12.55 6.74 -3.18
CA LYS A 85 -13.22 5.44 -3.04
C LYS A 85 -13.89 5.28 -1.69
N THR A 86 -14.90 4.41 -1.64
CA THR A 86 -15.45 3.98 -0.35
C THR A 86 -14.44 3.11 0.39
N VAL A 87 -14.59 3.02 1.71
CA VAL A 87 -13.78 2.13 2.56
C VAL A 87 -13.86 0.68 2.05
N ALA A 88 -15.06 0.21 1.70
CA ALA A 88 -15.26 -1.13 1.17
C ALA A 88 -14.56 -1.35 -0.17
N GLU A 89 -14.62 -0.38 -1.10
CA GLU A 89 -13.89 -0.45 -2.37
C GLU A 89 -12.38 -0.48 -2.15
N ALA A 90 -11.87 0.36 -1.25
CA ALA A 90 -10.44 0.42 -0.94
C ALA A 90 -9.93 -0.90 -0.32
N LEU A 91 -10.70 -1.52 0.58
CA LEU A 91 -10.37 -2.84 1.15
C LEU A 91 -10.37 -3.93 0.07
N ALA A 92 -11.34 -3.93 -0.85
CA ALA A 92 -11.33 -4.85 -1.99
C ALA A 92 -10.10 -4.65 -2.91
N MET A 93 -9.64 -3.42 -3.06
CA MET A 93 -8.40 -3.12 -3.79
C MET A 93 -7.15 -3.63 -3.05
N VAL A 94 -7.13 -3.61 -1.71
CA VAL A 94 -6.06 -4.25 -0.93
C VAL A 94 -5.98 -5.74 -1.23
N GLU A 95 -7.12 -6.46 -1.18
CA GLU A 95 -7.17 -7.89 -1.53
C GLU A 95 -6.68 -8.13 -2.96
N THR A 96 -7.11 -7.27 -3.89
CA THR A 96 -6.71 -7.34 -5.30
C THR A 96 -5.20 -7.21 -5.46
N PHE A 97 -4.60 -6.21 -4.80
CA PHE A 97 -3.17 -5.96 -4.84
C PHE A 97 -2.38 -7.13 -4.24
N GLN A 98 -2.84 -7.67 -3.10
CA GLN A 98 -2.16 -8.76 -2.40
C GLN A 98 -2.16 -10.05 -3.23
N ALA A 99 -3.26 -10.41 -3.88
CA ALA A 99 -3.26 -11.57 -4.77
C ALA A 99 -2.53 -11.29 -6.11
N MET A 100 -2.48 -10.04 -6.58
CA MET A 100 -1.57 -9.67 -7.68
C MET A 100 -0.11 -9.88 -7.30
N MET A 101 0.29 -9.60 -6.06
CA MET A 101 1.66 -9.87 -5.58
C MET A 101 1.97 -11.37 -5.47
N LYS A 102 0.94 -12.23 -5.32
CA LYS A 102 1.07 -13.69 -5.39
C LYS A 102 1.10 -14.23 -6.82
N GLY A 103 0.75 -13.39 -7.81
CA GLY A 103 0.66 -13.77 -9.22
C GLY A 103 -0.72 -14.33 -9.62
N ASP A 104 -1.71 -14.27 -8.73
CA ASP A 104 -3.02 -14.92 -8.92
C ASP A 104 -3.99 -14.07 -9.75
N GLN A 105 -3.81 -12.74 -9.76
CA GLN A 105 -4.73 -11.83 -10.43
C GLN A 105 -4.07 -10.53 -10.90
N GLU A 106 -4.85 -9.74 -11.64
CA GLU A 106 -4.52 -8.39 -12.08
C GLU A 106 -5.68 -7.44 -11.77
N PHE A 107 -5.39 -6.15 -11.64
CA PHE A 107 -6.47 -5.15 -11.58
C PHE A 107 -7.22 -5.06 -12.92
N PRO A 108 -8.54 -4.85 -12.89
CA PRO A 108 -9.34 -4.66 -14.09
C PRO A 108 -8.98 -3.33 -14.79
N LYS A 109 -9.52 -3.14 -16.01
CA LYS A 109 -9.18 -1.98 -16.86
C LYS A 109 -9.29 -0.62 -16.15
N ALA A 110 -10.26 -0.47 -15.25
CA ALA A 110 -10.48 0.78 -14.51
C ALA A 110 -9.31 1.16 -13.58
N GLN A 111 -8.55 0.19 -13.08
CA GLN A 111 -7.40 0.40 -12.18
C GLN A 111 -6.09 -0.15 -12.76
N ARG A 112 -6.03 -0.39 -14.07
CA ARG A 112 -4.89 -1.02 -14.77
C ARG A 112 -3.53 -0.37 -14.50
N LYS A 113 -3.50 0.92 -14.12
CA LYS A 113 -2.26 1.60 -13.73
C LYS A 113 -1.51 0.87 -12.60
N LEU A 114 -2.24 0.24 -11.67
CA LEU A 114 -1.65 -0.52 -10.57
C LEU A 114 -0.91 -1.79 -11.04
N ASN A 115 -1.24 -2.33 -12.22
CA ASN A 115 -0.55 -3.49 -12.79
C ASN A 115 0.91 -3.19 -13.15
N VAL A 116 1.34 -1.92 -13.12
CA VAL A 116 2.77 -1.56 -13.19
C VAL A 116 3.60 -2.27 -12.12
N MET A 117 2.99 -2.57 -10.96
CA MET A 117 3.64 -3.28 -9.86
C MET A 117 3.68 -4.79 -10.05
N GLN A 118 2.93 -5.36 -11.01
CA GLN A 118 2.86 -6.82 -11.21
C GLN A 118 4.24 -7.45 -11.42
N GLY A 119 5.18 -6.74 -12.06
CA GLY A 119 6.55 -7.21 -12.24
C GLY A 119 7.29 -7.50 -10.92
N VAL A 120 6.87 -6.90 -9.81
CA VAL A 120 7.45 -7.13 -8.47
C VAL A 120 7.14 -8.53 -7.94
N SER A 121 6.04 -9.16 -8.37
CA SER A 121 5.67 -10.53 -7.96
C SER A 121 6.74 -11.57 -8.29
N GLN A 122 7.58 -11.31 -9.30
CA GLN A 122 8.68 -12.18 -9.70
C GLN A 122 9.90 -12.10 -8.76
N PHE A 123 9.89 -11.19 -7.78
CA PHE A 123 11.00 -10.92 -6.87
C PHE A 123 10.54 -11.04 -5.42
N PRO A 124 10.52 -12.25 -4.82
CA PRO A 124 9.98 -12.49 -3.48
C PRO A 124 10.51 -11.54 -2.40
N VAL A 125 11.81 -11.21 -2.46
CA VAL A 125 12.47 -10.30 -1.51
C VAL A 125 11.89 -8.87 -1.56
N ARG A 126 11.25 -8.48 -2.67
CA ARG A 126 10.68 -7.13 -2.88
C ARG A 126 9.17 -7.06 -2.69
N ILE A 127 8.50 -8.21 -2.54
CA ILE A 127 7.04 -8.27 -2.31
C ILE A 127 6.67 -7.50 -1.04
N LYS A 128 7.43 -7.67 0.05
CA LYS A 128 7.19 -6.95 1.31
C LYS A 128 7.29 -5.43 1.14
N CYS A 129 8.21 -4.94 0.29
CA CYS A 129 8.34 -3.52 0.00
C CYS A 129 7.08 -2.98 -0.71
N ALA A 130 6.54 -3.71 -1.68
CA ALA A 130 5.33 -3.29 -2.40
C ALA A 130 4.08 -3.33 -1.51
N ASN A 131 3.94 -4.36 -0.67
CA ASN A 131 2.77 -4.58 0.18
C ASN A 131 2.71 -3.70 1.43
N LEU A 132 3.84 -3.15 1.91
CA LEU A 132 3.91 -2.38 3.16
C LEU A 132 2.79 -1.33 3.30
N THR A 133 2.60 -0.52 2.27
CA THR A 133 1.60 0.57 2.30
C THR A 133 0.16 0.04 2.26
N TRP A 134 -0.08 -1.11 1.61
CA TRP A 134 -1.41 -1.72 1.51
C TRP A 134 -1.81 -2.39 2.83
N HIS A 135 -0.86 -2.97 3.56
CA HIS A 135 -1.08 -3.39 4.94
C HIS A 135 -1.40 -2.21 5.86
N ALA A 136 -0.66 -1.10 5.74
CA ALA A 136 -0.94 0.11 6.50
C ALA A 136 -2.34 0.69 6.16
N LEU A 137 -2.73 0.69 4.88
CA LEU A 137 -4.07 1.12 4.46
C LEU A 137 -5.16 0.26 5.10
N ARG A 138 -5.05 -1.07 5.02
CA ARG A 138 -6.02 -1.98 5.64
C ARG A 138 -6.18 -1.69 7.13
N ALA A 139 -5.06 -1.67 7.86
CA ALA A 139 -5.08 -1.42 9.29
C ALA A 139 -5.65 -0.04 9.64
N ALA A 140 -5.44 0.98 8.80
CA ALA A 140 -6.05 2.30 8.99
C ALA A 140 -7.58 2.28 8.76
N LEU A 141 -8.06 1.51 7.79
CA LEU A 141 -9.47 1.44 7.39
C LEU A 141 -10.32 0.53 8.27
N GLU A 142 -9.72 -0.51 8.85
CA GLU A 142 -10.41 -1.42 9.79
C GLU A 142 -10.60 -0.81 11.18
N ARG A 143 -9.95 0.32 11.47
CA ARG A 143 -10.15 1.09 12.71
C ARG A 143 -11.48 1.82 12.71
N THR A 144 -12.22 1.69 13.79
CA THR A 144 -13.50 2.38 14.01
C THR A 144 -13.35 3.75 14.65
N GLU A 145 -12.24 4.01 15.34
CA GLU A 145 -12.00 5.24 16.09
C GLU A 145 -11.21 6.27 15.27
N ASP A 146 -11.57 7.54 15.45
CA ASP A 146 -10.85 8.67 14.86
C ASP A 146 -9.49 8.88 15.56
N TRP A 147 -8.52 9.39 14.81
CA TRP A 147 -7.22 9.76 15.36
C TRP A 147 -7.35 10.94 16.34
N GLU A 148 -7.05 10.72 17.62
CA GLU A 148 -7.23 11.72 18.69
C GLU A 148 -6.05 12.70 18.88
N GLY A 149 -4.97 12.58 18.08
CA GLY A 149 -3.80 13.46 18.19
C GLY A 149 -2.85 13.12 19.35
N THR A 150 -1.54 13.25 19.08
CA THR A 150 -0.42 13.18 20.06
C THR A 150 -0.25 11.88 20.88
N LYS A 151 -0.49 10.71 20.30
CA LYS A 151 0.02 9.44 20.87
C LYS A 151 0.96 8.73 19.91
N PRO A 152 2.26 8.56 20.24
CA PRO A 152 3.04 7.52 19.59
C PRO A 152 2.55 6.15 20.09
N GLU A 153 1.79 5.42 19.27
CA GLU A 153 1.29 4.06 19.57
C GLU A 153 1.39 3.16 18.33
N PRO A 154 1.53 1.84 18.55
CA PRO A 154 2.78 1.13 18.77
C PRO A 154 3.55 0.87 17.47
N GLU A 155 4.85 0.63 17.60
CA GLU A 155 5.71 0.18 16.50
C GLU A 155 5.24 -1.20 16.01
N GLY A 156 5.04 -1.31 14.70
CA GLY A 156 5.01 -2.59 14.01
C GLY A 156 3.62 -3.07 13.63
N VAL A 157 3.32 -2.99 12.33
CA VAL A 157 2.77 -4.17 11.67
C VAL A 157 3.93 -5.17 11.63
N THR A 158 4.11 -5.93 12.72
CA THR A 158 4.91 -7.15 12.65
C THR A 158 4.12 -8.09 11.77
N ASP A 159 4.74 -8.41 10.64
CA ASP A 159 4.35 -9.37 9.64
C ASP A 159 3.65 -10.59 10.27
N GLN A 160 2.31 -10.63 10.27
CA GLN A 160 1.56 -11.86 10.57
C GLN A 160 1.53 -12.82 9.35
N ALA A 161 2.53 -12.76 8.46
CA ALA A 161 2.68 -13.73 7.39
C ALA A 161 3.26 -15.08 7.86
N ASP A 162 3.71 -15.21 9.11
CA ASP A 162 4.29 -16.47 9.62
C ASP A 162 3.30 -17.37 10.40
N ALA A 163 2.02 -17.01 10.51
CA ALA A 163 1.03 -17.78 11.30
C ALA A 163 0.25 -18.86 10.51
N PHE A 164 0.53 -19.08 9.22
CA PHE A 164 -0.24 -20.01 8.38
C PHE A 164 0.55 -21.18 7.78
N ILE A 165 1.81 -21.40 8.21
CA ILE A 165 2.60 -22.58 7.82
C ILE A 165 3.05 -23.31 9.09
N SER A 166 2.11 -23.95 9.79
CA SER A 166 2.40 -24.98 10.81
C SER A 166 1.13 -25.80 11.07
N THR A 167 0.59 -26.41 10.03
CA THR A 167 -0.34 -27.54 10.16
C THR A 167 -0.35 -28.26 8.82
N GLU A 168 0.66 -29.10 8.60
CA GLU A 168 0.67 -30.29 7.73
C GLU A 168 2.12 -30.77 7.52
N SER A 169 2.70 -31.37 8.56
CA SER A 169 3.52 -32.59 8.44
C SER A 169 3.84 -33.11 9.84
N GLU A 170 3.80 -34.43 10.00
CA GLU A 170 4.13 -35.22 11.21
C GLU A 170 2.95 -35.51 12.15
N SER A 171 2.08 -36.43 11.74
CA SER A 171 2.04 -37.82 12.26
C SER A 171 0.92 -38.61 11.59
#